data_AF-A0AAW2YUE8-F1
#
_entry.id   AF-A0AAW2YUE8-F1
#
_cell.length_a   1.000
_cell.length_b   1.000
_cell.length_c   1.000
_cell.angle_alpha   90.00
_cell.angle_beta   90.00
_cell.angle_gamma   90.00
#
_symmetry.space_group_name_H-M   'P 1'
#
loop_
_entity.id
_entity.type
_entity.pdbx_description
1 polymer ?
#
loop_
_entity_poly.entity_id
_entity_poly.type
_entity_poly.pdbx_seq_one_letter_code
_entity_poly.pdbx_strand_id
1 'polypeptide(L)'
;MSSPMPYTMSPSAMLETPDVASMLIEAPIDNRNKWMNMLNKWDSQPPQPLELYELVKEGIPCQKIRLKFWTRLLDCKDASSRFPGLFNKLSNSKQHDEETELYIKKDVHRTFPQFLLFASEDSPGQKAMTKILLAYAYYDDKVGYVQGMAFLAGFLYLTVYMSHHNLNTIDDVEHFYSSNPNPNLDEDTIHEATFWLFMQLFQHRKYSLKDVYRPGLPRLHLVTYMIDTLLRDSLPKVHQHLENQCLVPQAYISPFVIALFTNRFAYSTSALLFDMFLTDGWRVITRTMVGLIDYTKGMILKKNTAEIIPFLYSISATLTPKELLNVSTRVKLDDKTIHSYMALYEKSLPTVERNKIAEYRRSRRKIIAATRRSQIYTKVLDTLQL
;
A
#
# COMPACT_ATOMS: atom_id res chain seq x y z
N MET A 1 -26.92 7.78 28.23
CA MET A 1 -25.57 7.52 28.76
C MET A 1 -24.96 6.43 27.89
N SER A 2 -24.12 6.84 26.94
CA SER A 2 -23.62 6.00 25.85
C SER A 2 -22.32 5.34 26.29
N SER A 3 -22.30 4.01 26.32
CA SER A 3 -21.15 3.21 26.71
C SER A 3 -20.01 3.32 25.68
N PRO A 4 -18.74 3.49 26.07
CA PRO A 4 -17.61 3.51 25.14
C PRO A 4 -17.30 2.08 24.64
N MET A 5 -17.03 1.96 23.34
CA MET A 5 -16.60 0.71 22.68
C MET A 5 -15.24 0.25 23.23
N PRO A 6 -15.06 -1.04 23.60
CA PRO A 6 -13.85 -1.50 24.27
C PRO A 6 -12.88 -2.20 23.30
N TYR A 7 -12.21 -1.50 22.39
CA TYR A 7 -11.04 -2.05 21.67
C TYR A 7 -10.09 -0.95 21.19
N THR A 8 -9.39 -0.32 22.13
CA THR A 8 -8.09 0.32 21.83
C THR A 8 -7.01 -0.73 22.07
N MET A 9 -6.69 -1.56 21.07
CA MET A 9 -5.50 -2.41 21.14
C MET A 9 -4.27 -1.51 21.19
N SER A 10 -3.43 -1.70 22.20
CA SER A 10 -2.17 -0.97 22.37
C SER A 10 -1.26 -1.12 21.14
N PRO A 11 -0.72 -0.02 20.58
CA PRO A 11 0.17 -0.05 19.42
C PRO A 11 1.47 -0.86 19.61
N SER A 12 1.84 -1.20 20.85
CA SER A 12 3.13 -1.82 21.18
C SER A 12 3.25 -3.29 20.78
N ALA A 13 2.15 -4.00 20.53
CA ALA A 13 2.18 -5.41 20.12
C ALA A 13 2.47 -5.62 18.61
N MET A 14 2.71 -4.55 17.85
CA MET A 14 2.86 -4.61 16.38
C MET A 14 4.29 -4.82 15.87
N LEU A 15 5.30 -4.93 16.76
CA LEU A 15 6.68 -4.56 16.45
C LEU A 15 7.76 -5.51 16.97
N GLU A 16 7.56 -6.81 16.84
CA GLU A 16 8.71 -7.73 16.71
C GLU A 16 8.79 -8.13 15.23
N THR A 17 9.47 -7.31 14.43
CA THR A 17 9.76 -7.62 13.01
C THR A 17 10.98 -8.51 12.94
N PRO A 18 10.88 -9.74 12.39
CA PRO A 18 11.99 -10.67 12.32
C PRO A 18 13.15 -10.21 11.44
N ASP A 19 14.28 -10.80 11.78
CA ASP A 19 15.66 -10.55 11.39
C ASP A 19 15.90 -10.44 9.87
N VAL A 20 16.87 -9.59 9.54
CA VAL A 20 17.23 -9.14 8.19
C VAL A 20 18.06 -10.24 7.54
N ALA A 21 17.44 -11.05 6.68
CA ALA A 21 18.19 -12.07 5.94
C ALA A 21 17.74 -12.20 4.47
N SER A 22 18.28 -11.31 3.64
CA SER A 22 18.44 -11.47 2.18
C SER A 22 17.15 -11.73 1.36
N MET A 23 17.30 -12.05 0.08
CA MET A 23 16.26 -12.56 -0.85
C MET A 23 15.54 -11.51 -1.68
N LEU A 24 16.29 -10.89 -2.61
CA LEU A 24 15.72 -10.47 -3.88
C LEU A 24 15.02 -11.66 -4.57
N ILE A 25 13.93 -11.40 -5.30
CA ILE A 25 13.80 -12.10 -6.59
C ILE A 25 14.83 -11.43 -7.48
N GLU A 26 15.90 -12.14 -7.81
CA GLU A 26 16.67 -11.77 -8.99
C GLU A 26 15.77 -11.98 -10.20
N ALA A 27 15.27 -10.87 -10.75
CA ALA A 27 14.56 -10.90 -12.01
C ALA A 27 15.47 -11.55 -13.07
N PRO A 28 14.94 -12.39 -13.98
CA PRO A 28 15.74 -13.02 -15.02
C PRO A 28 16.54 -11.98 -15.84
N ILE A 29 17.72 -12.36 -16.34
CA ILE A 29 18.62 -11.47 -17.10
C ILE A 29 17.92 -10.79 -18.29
N ASP A 30 17.01 -11.49 -18.98
CA ASP A 30 16.25 -10.96 -20.13
C ASP A 30 15.09 -10.01 -19.73
N ASN A 31 14.68 -10.02 -18.45
CA ASN A 31 13.52 -9.27 -17.99
C ASN A 31 13.73 -7.74 -18.07
N ARG A 32 14.99 -7.27 -17.96
CA ARG A 32 15.32 -5.84 -18.07
C ARG A 32 14.92 -5.25 -19.43
N ASN A 33 15.17 -5.98 -20.51
CA ASN A 33 14.85 -5.52 -21.86
C ASN A 33 13.35 -5.47 -22.09
N LYS A 34 12.61 -6.48 -21.61
CA LYS A 34 11.13 -6.49 -21.64
C LYS A 34 10.55 -5.26 -20.96
N TRP A 35 10.98 -4.98 -19.72
CA TRP A 35 10.54 -3.82 -18.96
C TRP A 35 10.86 -2.48 -19.63
N MET A 36 12.10 -2.32 -20.12
CA MET A 36 12.50 -1.09 -20.79
C MET A 36 11.72 -0.86 -22.08
N ASN A 37 11.53 -1.91 -22.89
CA ASN A 37 10.72 -1.85 -24.11
C ASN A 37 9.26 -1.46 -23.79
N MET A 38 8.65 -2.09 -22.78
CA MET A 38 7.29 -1.76 -22.36
C MET A 38 7.17 -0.31 -21.86
N LEU A 39 8.06 0.13 -20.98
CA LEU A 39 8.01 1.50 -20.43
C LEU A 39 8.25 2.58 -21.49
N ASN A 40 9.11 2.31 -22.48
CA ASN A 40 9.39 3.25 -23.58
C ASN A 40 8.22 3.37 -24.56
N LYS A 41 7.46 2.28 -24.76
CA LYS A 41 6.31 2.24 -25.67
C LYS A 41 4.98 2.53 -24.97
N TRP A 42 4.95 2.71 -23.65
CA TRP A 42 3.73 2.80 -22.85
C TRP A 42 2.71 3.82 -23.39
N ASP A 43 3.16 4.99 -23.83
CA ASP A 43 2.26 6.06 -24.29
C ASP A 43 1.69 5.81 -25.70
N SER A 44 2.49 5.23 -26.60
CA SER A 44 2.07 4.92 -27.96
C SER A 44 1.37 3.56 -28.09
N GLN A 45 1.74 2.62 -27.24
CA GLN A 45 1.26 1.24 -27.18
C GLN A 45 1.13 0.83 -25.70
N PRO A 46 0.03 1.21 -25.03
CA PRO A 46 -0.21 0.82 -23.64
C PRO A 46 -0.24 -0.71 -23.50
N PRO A 47 0.40 -1.29 -22.47
CA PRO A 47 0.45 -2.73 -22.30
C PRO A 47 -0.94 -3.29 -22.01
N GLN A 48 -1.21 -4.49 -22.51
CA GLN A 48 -2.45 -5.19 -22.17
C GLN A 48 -2.44 -5.59 -20.69
N PRO A 49 -3.58 -5.49 -19.95
CA PRO A 49 -3.60 -5.74 -18.52
C PRO A 49 -3.03 -7.10 -18.10
N LEU A 50 -3.32 -8.16 -18.87
CA LEU A 50 -2.82 -9.50 -18.59
C LEU A 50 -1.31 -9.60 -18.80
N GLU A 51 -0.81 -9.10 -19.93
CA GLU A 51 0.63 -9.08 -20.25
C GLU A 51 1.42 -8.32 -19.17
N LEU A 52 0.92 -7.15 -18.76
CA LEU A 52 1.53 -6.37 -17.69
C LEU A 52 1.57 -7.16 -16.37
N TYR A 53 0.47 -7.81 -16.01
CA TYR A 53 0.41 -8.58 -14.78
C TYR A 53 1.35 -9.80 -14.80
N GLU A 54 1.46 -10.50 -15.94
CA GLU A 54 2.44 -11.59 -16.10
C GLU A 54 3.88 -11.09 -15.95
N LEU A 55 4.23 -9.96 -16.58
CA LEU A 55 5.57 -9.37 -16.47
C LEU A 55 5.90 -8.93 -15.03
N VAL A 56 4.92 -8.40 -14.30
CA VAL A 56 5.05 -8.06 -12.88
C VAL A 56 5.36 -9.30 -12.02
N LYS A 57 4.72 -10.44 -12.31
CA LYS A 57 4.99 -11.70 -11.61
C LYS A 57 6.40 -12.26 -11.89
N GLU A 58 7.00 -11.93 -13.04
CA GLU A 58 8.42 -12.22 -13.33
C GLU A 58 9.38 -11.34 -12.51
N GLY A 59 8.87 -10.33 -11.82
CA GLY A 59 9.62 -9.38 -10.99
C GLY A 59 10.06 -8.13 -11.75
N ILE A 60 10.40 -7.07 -11.02
CA ILE A 60 10.95 -5.83 -11.59
C ILE A 60 12.47 -5.77 -11.34
N PRO A 61 13.31 -5.70 -12.40
CA PRO A 61 14.76 -5.95 -12.30
C PRO A 61 15.59 -5.00 -11.44
N CYS A 62 15.19 -3.74 -11.29
CA CYS A 62 15.92 -2.79 -10.44
C CYS A 62 15.02 -1.65 -9.97
N GLN A 63 15.49 -0.92 -8.94
CA GLN A 63 14.70 0.15 -8.31
C GLN A 63 14.42 1.31 -9.27
N LYS A 64 15.31 1.58 -10.24
CA LYS A 64 15.09 2.61 -11.27
C LYS A 64 13.94 2.27 -12.21
N ILE A 65 13.80 1.00 -12.59
CA ILE A 65 12.66 0.54 -13.42
C ILE A 65 11.39 0.53 -12.57
N ARG A 66 11.48 0.05 -11.32
CA ARG A 66 10.34 0.04 -10.38
C ARG A 66 9.80 1.45 -10.13
N LEU A 67 10.66 2.42 -9.87
CA LEU A 67 10.27 3.81 -9.67
C LEU A 67 9.60 4.41 -10.92
N LYS A 68 10.15 4.16 -12.11
CA LYS A 68 9.51 4.57 -13.38
C LYS A 68 8.14 3.93 -13.58
N PHE A 69 8.00 2.66 -13.21
CA PHE A 69 6.73 1.94 -13.30
C PHE A 69 5.69 2.47 -12.29
N TRP A 70 6.07 2.64 -11.02
CA TRP A 70 5.17 3.16 -9.98
C TRP A 70 4.72 4.59 -10.27
N THR A 71 5.66 5.47 -10.63
CA THR A 71 5.34 6.86 -10.99
C THR A 71 4.41 6.95 -12.19
N ARG A 72 4.47 5.98 -13.11
CA ARG A 72 3.53 5.86 -14.23
C ARG A 72 2.14 5.42 -13.77
N LEU A 73 2.04 4.34 -13.00
CA LEU A 73 0.74 3.80 -12.54
C LEU A 73 0.02 4.69 -11.53
N LEU A 74 0.73 5.63 -10.93
CA LEU A 74 0.22 6.60 -9.98
C LEU A 74 0.04 8.00 -10.59
N ASP A 75 0.28 8.18 -11.90
CA ASP A 75 0.18 9.47 -12.60
C ASP A 75 1.00 10.59 -11.92
N CYS A 76 2.14 10.25 -11.30
CA CYS A 76 2.91 11.18 -10.48
C CYS A 76 3.43 12.36 -11.30
N LYS A 77 3.87 12.13 -12.54
CA LYS A 77 4.43 13.18 -13.42
C LYS A 77 3.39 14.23 -13.78
N ASP A 78 2.18 13.79 -14.13
CA ASP A 78 1.05 14.68 -14.41
C ASP A 78 0.69 15.50 -13.17
N ALA A 79 0.63 14.84 -12.01
CA ALA A 79 0.29 15.51 -10.76
C ALA A 79 1.34 16.55 -10.34
N SER A 80 2.63 16.21 -10.40
CA SER A 80 3.72 17.13 -10.04
C SER A 80 3.83 18.31 -10.98
N SER A 81 3.63 18.08 -12.29
CA SER A 81 3.64 19.16 -13.30
C SER A 81 2.47 20.13 -13.14
N ARG A 82 1.32 19.65 -12.65
CA ARG A 82 0.13 20.49 -12.40
C ARG A 82 0.25 21.34 -11.15
N PHE A 83 1.02 20.91 -10.17
CA PHE A 83 1.21 21.64 -8.91
C PHE A 83 2.70 21.69 -8.52
N PRO A 84 3.53 22.39 -9.32
CA PRO A 84 4.96 22.49 -9.07
C PRO A 84 5.23 23.18 -7.73
N GLY A 85 6.20 22.66 -6.97
CA GLY A 85 6.59 23.21 -5.66
C GLY A 85 5.57 22.99 -4.54
N LEU A 86 4.51 22.19 -4.78
CA LEU A 86 3.49 21.89 -3.76
C LEU A 86 4.12 21.29 -2.51
N PHE A 87 5.02 20.31 -2.66
CA PHE A 87 5.66 19.68 -1.50
C PHE A 87 6.38 20.71 -0.63
N ASN A 88 7.23 21.56 -1.22
CA ASN A 88 7.94 22.62 -0.51
C ASN A 88 6.98 23.62 0.17
N LYS A 89 5.85 23.92 -0.45
CA LYS A 89 4.83 24.78 0.17
C LYS A 89 4.19 24.13 1.40
N LEU A 90 3.87 22.84 1.32
CA LEU A 90 3.21 22.11 2.41
C LEU A 90 4.18 21.80 3.55
N SER A 91 5.40 21.33 3.25
CA SER A 91 6.40 20.92 4.24
C SER A 91 6.96 22.08 5.07
N ASN A 92 6.91 23.31 4.53
CA ASN A 92 7.29 24.53 5.26
C ASN A 92 6.11 25.19 6.00
N SER A 93 4.90 24.64 5.90
CA SER A 93 3.74 25.15 6.62
C SER A 93 3.87 24.87 8.12
N LYS A 94 3.66 25.89 8.96
CA LYS A 94 3.64 25.76 10.43
C LYS A 94 2.24 25.48 11.01
N GLN A 95 1.30 24.99 10.19
CA GLN A 95 -0.11 24.84 10.57
C GLN A 95 -0.47 23.44 11.09
N HIS A 96 0.50 22.73 11.66
CA HIS A 96 0.22 21.43 12.29
C HIS A 96 -0.15 21.62 13.75
N ASP A 97 -1.18 20.92 14.20
CA ASP A 97 -1.43 20.79 15.62
C ASP A 97 -0.36 19.89 16.26
N GLU A 98 0.01 20.19 17.51
CA GLU A 98 1.06 19.48 18.24
C GLU A 98 0.75 17.97 18.42
N GLU A 99 -0.54 17.60 18.41
CA GLU A 99 -0.98 16.23 18.57
C GLU A 99 -0.67 15.38 17.31
N THR A 100 -0.95 15.91 16.12
CA THR A 100 -0.59 15.28 14.84
C THR A 100 0.91 15.07 14.72
N GLU A 101 1.73 16.09 15.05
CA GLU A 101 3.19 15.96 15.06
C GLU A 101 3.67 14.87 16.01
N LEU A 102 3.10 14.81 17.22
CA LEU A 102 3.45 13.80 18.21
C LEU A 102 3.09 12.37 17.75
N TYR A 103 1.94 12.19 17.10
CA TYR A 103 1.54 10.88 16.57
C TYR A 103 2.43 10.43 15.42
N ILE A 104 2.75 11.35 14.49
CA ILE A 104 3.71 11.08 13.41
C ILE A 104 5.05 10.68 14.00
N LYS A 105 5.58 11.47 14.95
CA LYS A 105 6.87 11.20 15.58
C LYS A 105 6.93 9.80 16.20
N LYS A 106 5.89 9.40 16.95
CA LYS A 106 5.80 8.07 17.57
C LYS A 106 5.80 6.94 16.54
N ASP A 107 5.10 7.09 15.43
CA ASP A 107 5.06 6.09 14.36
C ASP A 107 6.34 6.04 13.54
N VAL A 108 6.94 7.20 13.25
CA VAL A 108 8.23 7.30 12.56
C VAL A 108 9.34 6.57 13.34
N HIS A 109 9.41 6.76 14.67
CA HIS A 109 10.41 6.11 15.54
C HIS A 109 10.40 4.58 15.48
N ARG A 110 9.22 4.01 15.25
CA ARG A 110 9.00 2.57 15.24
C ARG A 110 8.83 2.01 13.83
N THR A 111 9.05 2.83 12.79
CA THR A 111 8.96 2.42 11.40
C THR A 111 10.34 2.01 10.90
N PHE A 112 10.52 0.70 10.69
CA PHE A 112 11.78 0.09 10.26
C PHE A 112 13.02 0.46 11.12
N PRO A 113 12.92 0.42 12.46
CA PRO A 113 13.99 0.91 13.35
C PRO A 113 15.30 0.12 13.24
N GLN A 114 15.27 -1.08 12.65
CA GLN A 114 16.43 -1.94 12.46
C GLN A 114 17.36 -1.47 11.32
N PHE A 115 16.90 -0.59 10.44
CA PHE A 115 17.69 -0.09 9.32
C PHE A 115 18.35 1.24 9.69
N LEU A 116 19.65 1.40 9.44
CA LEU A 116 20.40 2.61 9.83
C LEU A 116 19.80 3.89 9.24
N LEU A 117 19.20 3.79 8.05
CA LEU A 117 18.51 4.90 7.38
C LEU A 117 17.33 5.45 8.19
N PHE A 118 16.78 4.69 9.14
CA PHE A 118 15.62 5.04 9.98
C PHE A 118 15.90 4.92 11.48
N ALA A 119 17.13 4.64 11.90
CA ALA A 119 17.45 4.24 13.28
C ALA A 119 17.37 5.37 14.32
N SER A 120 17.44 6.64 13.91
CA SER A 120 17.44 7.79 14.84
C SER A 120 16.63 8.97 14.30
N GLU A 121 16.23 9.90 15.17
CA GLU A 121 15.55 11.16 14.78
C GLU A 121 16.36 11.96 13.75
N ASP A 122 17.69 11.84 13.82
CA ASP A 122 18.59 12.54 12.91
C ASP A 122 18.83 11.83 11.59
N SER A 123 18.39 10.56 11.46
CA SER A 123 18.56 9.80 10.23
C SER A 123 17.77 10.42 9.07
N PRO A 124 18.30 10.38 7.84
CA PRO A 124 17.62 10.94 6.67
C PRO A 124 16.21 10.37 6.49
N GLY A 125 16.02 9.08 6.75
CA GLY A 125 14.72 8.42 6.60
C GLY A 125 13.67 8.94 7.60
N GLN A 126 14.02 9.15 8.87
CA GLN A 126 13.06 9.71 9.83
C GLN A 126 12.72 11.18 9.50
N LYS A 127 13.70 11.98 9.10
CA LYS A 127 13.49 13.37 8.66
C LYS A 127 12.58 13.45 7.44
N ALA A 128 12.84 12.60 6.43
CA ALA A 128 12.04 12.48 5.23
C ALA A 128 10.58 12.11 5.54
N MET A 129 10.38 11.01 6.30
CA MET A 129 9.04 10.54 6.65
C MET A 129 8.26 11.60 7.41
N THR A 130 8.88 12.28 8.38
CA THR A 130 8.23 13.35 9.15
C THR A 130 7.74 14.47 8.23
N LYS A 131 8.60 14.99 7.33
CA LYS A 131 8.23 16.03 6.36
C LYS A 131 7.09 15.58 5.43
N ILE A 132 7.15 14.35 4.91
CA ILE A 132 6.17 13.82 3.95
C ILE A 132 4.81 13.59 4.62
N LEU A 133 4.79 12.99 5.81
CA LEU A 133 3.56 12.68 6.53
C LEU A 133 2.86 13.96 7.01
N LEU A 134 3.62 14.94 7.49
CA LEU A 134 3.09 16.26 7.82
C LEU A 134 2.52 16.94 6.58
N ALA A 135 3.29 17.05 5.49
CA ALA A 135 2.81 17.64 4.25
C ALA A 135 1.50 16.99 3.75
N TYR A 136 1.38 15.67 3.83
CA TYR A 136 0.15 14.96 3.46
C TYR A 136 -1.00 15.27 4.44
N ALA A 137 -0.77 15.24 5.75
CA ALA A 137 -1.79 15.49 6.76
C ALA A 137 -2.38 16.90 6.61
N TYR A 138 -1.55 17.88 6.23
CA TYR A 138 -2.02 19.23 5.91
C TYR A 138 -2.80 19.30 4.59
N TYR A 139 -2.40 18.50 3.59
CA TYR A 139 -3.05 18.49 2.28
C TYR A 139 -4.47 17.88 2.32
N ASP A 140 -4.67 16.75 3.01
CA ASP A 140 -5.97 16.08 3.14
C ASP A 140 -6.41 16.07 4.61
N ASP A 141 -6.82 17.24 5.12
CA ASP A 141 -7.29 17.48 6.49
C ASP A 141 -8.44 16.56 6.94
N LYS A 142 -9.22 16.03 6.00
CA LYS A 142 -10.31 15.06 6.26
C LYS A 142 -9.80 13.68 6.63
N VAL A 143 -8.60 13.34 6.17
CA VAL A 143 -7.89 12.11 6.56
C VAL A 143 -6.92 12.42 7.69
N GLY A 144 -6.17 13.52 7.57
CA GLY A 144 -5.05 13.86 8.43
C GLY A 144 -3.96 12.80 8.40
N TYR A 145 -3.30 12.63 9.55
CA TYR A 145 -2.44 11.49 9.81
C TYR A 145 -3.21 10.39 10.54
N VAL A 146 -3.06 9.14 10.10
CA VAL A 146 -3.62 7.98 10.77
C VAL A 146 -2.53 6.94 11.00
N GLN A 147 -2.56 6.31 12.17
CA GLN A 147 -1.56 5.33 12.59
C GLN A 147 -1.34 4.25 11.52
N GLY A 148 -0.08 3.96 11.23
CA GLY A 148 0.34 2.98 10.22
C GLY A 148 0.69 3.57 8.85
N MET A 149 0.33 4.83 8.58
CA MET A 149 0.73 5.52 7.34
C MET A 149 2.26 5.66 7.20
N ALA A 150 2.99 5.76 8.33
CA ALA A 150 4.44 5.84 8.34
C ALA A 150 5.12 4.65 7.64
N PHE A 151 4.61 3.42 7.79
CA PHE A 151 5.19 2.25 7.11
C PHE A 151 5.09 2.32 5.58
N LEU A 152 4.05 2.96 5.04
CA LEU A 152 3.95 3.21 3.60
C LEU A 152 4.93 4.31 3.18
N ALA A 153 5.05 5.39 3.95
CA ALA A 153 6.00 6.46 3.66
C ALA A 153 7.46 5.94 3.68
N GLY A 154 7.84 5.18 4.71
CA GLY A 154 9.18 4.58 4.82
C GLY A 154 9.48 3.58 3.72
N PHE A 155 8.51 2.73 3.36
CA PHE A 155 8.66 1.77 2.27
C PHE A 155 8.89 2.48 0.92
N LEU A 156 8.09 3.50 0.61
CA LEU A 156 8.27 4.30 -0.60
C LEU A 156 9.59 5.10 -0.59
N TYR A 157 9.95 5.67 0.55
CA TYR A 157 11.23 6.39 0.72
C TYR A 157 12.41 5.48 0.42
N LEU A 158 12.41 4.27 0.97
CA LEU A 158 13.44 3.27 0.74
C LEU A 158 13.59 2.93 -0.75
N THR A 159 12.48 2.73 -1.47
CA THR A 159 12.51 2.49 -2.92
C THR A 159 13.10 3.67 -3.70
N VAL A 160 12.69 4.91 -3.37
CA VAL A 160 13.21 6.12 -4.04
C VAL A 160 14.68 6.33 -3.73
N TYR A 161 15.08 6.18 -2.47
CA TYR A 161 16.46 6.28 -2.00
C TYR A 161 17.36 5.30 -2.74
N MET A 162 17.00 4.01 -2.78
CA MET A 162 17.75 3.01 -3.52
C MET A 162 17.81 3.33 -5.03
N SER A 163 16.71 3.80 -5.62
CA SER A 163 16.72 4.20 -7.03
C SER A 163 17.65 5.38 -7.30
N HIS A 164 17.71 6.37 -6.42
CA HIS A 164 18.55 7.56 -6.57
C HIS A 164 20.04 7.19 -6.50
N HIS A 165 20.39 6.31 -5.56
CA HIS A 165 21.77 5.84 -5.33
C HIS A 165 22.18 4.62 -6.18
N ASN A 166 21.31 4.13 -7.07
CA ASN A 166 21.51 2.91 -7.87
C ASN A 166 21.78 1.64 -7.02
N LEU A 167 21.16 1.56 -5.85
CA LEU A 167 21.19 0.41 -4.95
C LEU A 167 20.04 -0.54 -5.27
N ASN A 168 20.17 -1.83 -4.94
CA ASN A 168 19.14 -2.82 -5.24
C ASN A 168 18.65 -3.57 -4.01
N THR A 169 19.49 -3.72 -2.98
CA THR A 169 19.19 -4.45 -1.73
C THR A 169 19.22 -3.53 -0.52
N ILE A 170 18.66 -4.03 0.59
CA ILE A 170 18.79 -3.38 1.90
C ILE A 170 20.25 -3.38 2.36
N ASP A 171 20.98 -4.47 2.12
CA ASP A 171 22.40 -4.57 2.48
C ASP A 171 23.24 -3.50 1.74
N ASP A 172 22.90 -3.21 0.48
CA ASP A 172 23.51 -2.11 -0.28
C ASP A 172 23.26 -0.76 0.39
N VAL A 173 22.05 -0.53 0.94
CA VAL A 173 21.68 0.69 1.66
C VAL A 173 22.46 0.82 2.96
N GLU A 174 22.48 -0.24 3.76
CA GLU A 174 23.20 -0.27 5.04
C GLU A 174 24.70 -0.01 4.84
N HIS A 175 25.31 -0.66 3.82
CA HIS A 175 26.71 -0.44 3.47
C HIS A 175 26.96 0.99 2.99
N PHE A 176 26.15 1.48 2.04
CA PHE A 176 26.29 2.82 1.48
C PHE A 176 26.18 3.91 2.55
N TYR A 177 25.20 3.81 3.44
CA TYR A 177 24.96 4.78 4.50
C TYR A 177 26.01 4.70 5.61
N SER A 178 26.44 3.49 5.99
CA SER A 178 27.54 3.32 6.96
C SER A 178 28.85 3.93 6.48
N SER A 179 29.15 3.83 5.17
CA SER A 179 30.34 4.43 4.58
C SER A 179 30.20 5.93 4.28
N ASN A 180 28.99 6.46 4.20
CA ASN A 180 28.71 7.88 3.91
C ASN A 180 27.55 8.37 4.81
N PRO A 181 27.80 8.68 6.10
CA PRO A 181 26.74 9.03 7.04
C PRO A 181 26.08 10.39 6.75
N ASN A 182 26.74 11.23 5.94
CA ASN A 182 26.20 12.49 5.44
C ASN A 182 26.51 12.59 3.94
N PRO A 183 25.88 11.77 3.08
CA PRO A 183 26.06 11.94 1.65
C PRO A 183 25.57 13.36 1.34
N ASN A 184 26.23 14.09 0.43
CA ASN A 184 25.65 15.31 -0.16
C ASN A 184 24.43 14.86 -0.98
N LEU A 185 23.34 14.60 -0.26
CA LEU A 185 22.11 14.04 -0.75
C LEU A 185 21.35 15.19 -1.39
N ASP A 186 20.91 14.96 -2.63
CA ASP A 186 19.80 15.71 -3.21
C ASP A 186 18.51 15.29 -2.49
N GLU A 187 18.46 15.59 -1.18
CA GLU A 187 17.39 15.17 -0.26
C GLU A 187 16.05 15.70 -0.73
N ASP A 188 16.03 16.93 -1.26
CA ASP A 188 14.81 17.56 -1.74
C ASP A 188 14.20 16.79 -2.91
N THR A 189 15.01 16.32 -3.87
CA THR A 189 14.50 15.49 -4.97
C THR A 189 13.98 14.13 -4.49
N ILE A 190 14.67 13.49 -3.53
CA ILE A 190 14.22 12.21 -2.95
C ILE A 190 12.91 12.43 -2.19
N HIS A 191 12.85 13.44 -1.31
CA HIS A 191 11.65 13.79 -0.55
C HIS A 191 10.47 14.11 -1.44
N GLU A 192 10.67 14.93 -2.48
CA GLU A 192 9.61 15.31 -3.41
C GLU A 192 9.12 14.10 -4.20
N ALA A 193 10.02 13.25 -4.72
CA ALA A 193 9.62 12.04 -5.43
C ALA A 193 8.83 11.07 -4.53
N THR A 194 9.26 10.88 -3.27
CA THR A 194 8.53 10.06 -2.30
C THR A 194 7.19 10.68 -1.94
N PHE A 195 7.12 12.00 -1.75
CA PHE A 195 5.86 12.71 -1.49
C PHE A 195 4.86 12.50 -2.62
N TRP A 196 5.27 12.64 -3.88
CA TRP A 196 4.36 12.44 -5.02
C TRP A 196 3.86 11.00 -5.12
N LEU A 197 4.73 10.00 -4.90
CA LEU A 197 4.29 8.60 -4.81
C LEU A 197 3.28 8.39 -3.69
N PHE A 198 3.57 8.90 -2.49
CA PHE A 198 2.71 8.74 -1.32
C PHE A 198 1.37 9.44 -1.52
N MET A 199 1.38 10.72 -1.91
CA MET A 199 0.16 11.49 -2.14
C MET A 199 -0.69 10.86 -3.25
N GLN A 200 -0.09 10.47 -4.38
CA GLN A 200 -0.84 9.80 -5.44
C GLN A 200 -1.35 8.44 -4.98
N LEU A 201 -0.59 7.64 -4.24
CA LEU A 201 -1.09 6.35 -3.73
C LEU A 201 -2.40 6.53 -2.94
N PHE A 202 -2.49 7.56 -2.11
CA PHE A 202 -3.68 7.88 -1.33
C PHE A 202 -4.82 8.48 -2.14
N GLN A 203 -4.51 9.42 -3.05
CA GLN A 203 -5.51 10.17 -3.83
C GLN A 203 -5.97 9.44 -5.10
N HIS A 204 -5.21 8.45 -5.57
CA HIS A 204 -5.45 7.81 -6.85
C HIS A 204 -6.74 6.98 -6.82
N ARG A 205 -7.59 7.23 -7.83
CA ARG A 205 -8.98 6.76 -7.86
C ARG A 205 -9.11 5.23 -7.92
N LYS A 206 -8.16 4.55 -8.55
CA LYS A 206 -8.16 3.08 -8.69
C LYS A 206 -8.04 2.41 -7.32
N TYR A 207 -7.15 2.91 -6.48
CA TYR A 207 -6.87 2.31 -5.17
C TYR A 207 -7.78 2.88 -4.10
N SER A 208 -8.11 4.18 -4.16
CA SER A 208 -8.89 4.87 -3.13
C SER A 208 -8.34 4.57 -1.73
N LEU A 209 -7.01 4.56 -1.59
CA LEU A 209 -6.34 4.06 -0.37
C LEU A 209 -6.66 4.95 0.83
N LYS A 210 -6.86 6.26 0.63
CA LYS A 210 -7.31 7.15 1.70
C LYS A 210 -8.57 6.68 2.43
N ASP A 211 -9.44 5.94 1.75
CA ASP A 211 -10.68 5.40 2.32
C ASP A 211 -10.45 4.31 3.37
N VAL A 212 -9.22 3.77 3.45
CA VAL A 212 -8.80 2.87 4.54
C VAL A 212 -8.66 3.64 5.84
N TYR A 213 -8.30 4.93 5.77
CA TYR A 213 -7.93 5.75 6.91
C TYR A 213 -8.97 6.83 7.25
N ARG A 214 -9.85 7.18 6.31
CA ARG A 214 -10.96 8.12 6.57
C ARG A 214 -11.80 7.67 7.77
N PRO A 215 -12.41 8.60 8.54
CA PRO A 215 -13.27 8.26 9.66
C PRO A 215 -14.32 7.20 9.31
N GLY A 216 -14.45 6.18 10.16
CA GLY A 216 -15.28 5.00 9.91
C GLY A 216 -14.63 3.92 9.03
N LEU A 217 -13.38 4.10 8.60
CA LEU A 217 -12.54 3.11 7.92
C LEU A 217 -13.25 2.33 6.79
N PRO A 218 -14.04 3.00 5.92
CA PRO A 218 -15.00 2.31 5.05
C PRO A 218 -14.37 1.30 4.10
N ARG A 219 -13.16 1.58 3.58
CA ARG A 219 -12.45 0.63 2.73
C ARG A 219 -11.89 -0.54 3.52
N LEU A 220 -11.39 -0.28 4.72
CA LEU A 220 -10.83 -1.32 5.58
C LEU A 220 -11.93 -2.34 5.91
N HIS A 221 -13.10 -1.88 6.35
CA HIS A 221 -14.22 -2.77 6.65
C HIS A 221 -14.71 -3.54 5.43
N LEU A 222 -14.79 -2.91 4.25
CA LEU A 222 -15.14 -3.60 3.01
C LEU A 222 -14.12 -4.71 2.68
N VAL A 223 -12.82 -4.41 2.73
CA VAL A 223 -11.75 -5.37 2.40
C VAL A 223 -11.71 -6.50 3.44
N THR A 224 -11.86 -6.18 4.72
CA THR A 224 -12.00 -7.17 5.81
C THR A 224 -13.19 -8.10 5.56
N TYR A 225 -14.35 -7.55 5.23
CA TYR A 225 -15.54 -8.35 4.91
C TYR A 225 -15.32 -9.27 3.70
N MET A 226 -14.67 -8.77 2.65
CA MET A 226 -14.35 -9.56 1.46
C MET A 226 -13.38 -10.70 1.77
N ILE A 227 -12.35 -10.45 2.58
CA ILE A 227 -11.38 -11.47 3.01
C ILE A 227 -12.08 -12.52 3.88
N ASP A 228 -12.86 -12.10 4.87
CA ASP A 228 -13.61 -12.98 5.76
C ASP A 228 -14.60 -13.88 4.99
N THR A 229 -15.37 -13.27 4.07
CA THR A 229 -16.30 -13.99 3.22
C THR A 229 -15.58 -14.97 2.30
N LEU A 230 -14.45 -14.59 1.72
CA LEU A 230 -13.66 -15.51 0.91
C LEU A 230 -13.09 -16.66 1.75
N LEU A 231 -12.62 -16.41 2.98
CA LEU A 231 -12.18 -17.45 3.91
C LEU A 231 -13.29 -18.44 4.24
N ARG A 232 -14.50 -17.95 4.50
CA ARG A 232 -15.68 -18.80 4.74
C ARG A 232 -15.95 -19.72 3.56
N ASP A 233 -15.91 -19.16 2.34
CA ASP A 233 -16.27 -19.88 1.13
C ASP A 233 -15.16 -20.84 0.66
N SER A 234 -13.88 -20.48 0.83
CA SER A 234 -12.75 -21.30 0.35
C SER A 234 -12.11 -22.20 1.42
N LEU A 235 -12.17 -21.81 2.70
CA LEU A 235 -11.53 -22.50 3.83
C LEU A 235 -12.47 -22.62 5.04
N PRO A 236 -13.67 -23.21 4.90
CA PRO A 236 -14.72 -23.19 5.93
C PRO A 236 -14.27 -23.76 7.28
N LYS A 237 -13.42 -24.79 7.29
CA LYS A 237 -12.87 -25.38 8.53
C LYS A 237 -11.97 -24.40 9.29
N VAL A 238 -11.16 -23.63 8.56
CA VAL A 238 -10.29 -22.61 9.17
C VAL A 238 -11.14 -21.46 9.68
N HIS A 239 -12.08 -20.96 8.87
CA HIS A 239 -13.01 -19.91 9.29
C HIS A 239 -13.75 -20.30 10.58
N GLN A 240 -14.34 -21.49 10.63
CA GLN A 240 -15.04 -21.99 11.82
C GLN A 240 -14.10 -22.10 13.04
N HIS A 241 -12.84 -22.51 12.83
CA HIS A 241 -11.85 -22.52 13.92
C HIS A 241 -11.58 -21.11 14.45
N LEU A 242 -11.40 -20.11 13.58
CA LEU A 242 -11.20 -18.71 13.98
C LEU A 242 -12.41 -18.18 14.77
N GLU A 243 -13.63 -18.53 14.36
CA GLU A 243 -14.87 -18.20 15.09
C GLU A 243 -14.92 -18.89 16.47
N ASN A 244 -14.57 -20.17 16.55
CA ASN A 244 -14.49 -20.90 17.82
C ASN A 244 -13.43 -20.32 18.78
N GLN A 245 -12.37 -19.73 18.23
CA GLN A 245 -11.37 -18.97 18.98
C GLN A 245 -11.82 -17.54 19.29
N CYS A 246 -13.08 -17.17 19.01
CA CYS A 246 -13.62 -15.82 19.18
C CYS A 246 -12.78 -14.72 18.51
N LEU A 247 -12.04 -15.07 17.44
CA LEU A 247 -11.12 -14.16 16.79
C LEU A 247 -11.83 -13.38 15.69
N VAL A 248 -12.16 -12.11 15.99
CA VAL A 248 -12.85 -11.25 15.02
C VAL A 248 -11.95 -10.94 13.80
N PRO A 249 -12.50 -10.94 12.56
CA PRO A 249 -11.74 -10.68 11.33
C PRO A 249 -10.90 -9.41 11.38
N GLN A 250 -11.46 -8.35 11.96
CA GLN A 250 -10.78 -7.06 12.09
C GLN A 250 -9.44 -7.17 12.85
N ALA A 251 -9.32 -8.07 13.84
CA ALA A 251 -8.14 -8.19 14.69
C ALA A 251 -6.92 -8.76 13.93
N TYR A 252 -7.13 -9.79 13.11
CA TYR A 252 -6.04 -10.47 12.41
C TYR A 252 -5.82 -9.96 10.97
N ILE A 253 -6.77 -9.23 10.37
CA ILE A 253 -6.67 -8.72 8.99
C ILE A 253 -6.15 -7.28 8.96
N SER A 254 -6.69 -6.39 9.80
CA SER A 254 -6.39 -4.95 9.71
C SER A 254 -4.90 -4.61 9.82
N PRO A 255 -4.12 -5.25 10.72
CA PRO A 255 -2.69 -4.94 10.85
C PRO A 255 -1.87 -5.23 9.58
N PHE A 256 -2.37 -6.08 8.68
CA PHE A 256 -1.77 -6.32 7.37
C PHE A 256 -2.28 -5.31 6.33
N VAL A 257 -3.59 -5.09 6.28
CA VAL A 257 -4.23 -4.26 5.24
C VAL A 257 -3.89 -2.78 5.40
N ILE A 258 -3.78 -2.28 6.64
CA ILE A 258 -3.57 -0.85 6.93
C ILE A 258 -2.21 -0.34 6.47
N ALA A 259 -1.26 -1.21 6.16
CA ALA A 259 0.03 -0.83 5.61
C ALA A 259 0.33 -1.60 4.32
N LEU A 260 -0.69 -2.17 3.65
CA LEU A 260 -0.52 -3.00 2.45
C LEU A 260 0.58 -4.07 2.62
N PHE A 261 0.68 -4.65 3.81
CA PHE A 261 1.68 -5.64 4.24
C PHE A 261 3.14 -5.16 4.23
N THR A 262 3.44 -3.88 4.02
CA THR A 262 4.84 -3.37 3.99
C THR A 262 5.56 -3.51 5.32
N ASN A 263 4.82 -3.71 6.41
CA ASN A 263 5.32 -3.92 7.78
C ASN A 263 5.26 -5.39 8.24
N ARG A 264 4.98 -6.33 7.33
CA ARG A 264 4.79 -7.77 7.65
C ARG A 264 5.65 -8.69 6.81
N PHE A 265 6.13 -8.23 5.67
CA PHE A 265 7.03 -8.96 4.79
C PHE A 265 8.40 -8.29 4.78
N ALA A 266 9.44 -9.06 4.41
CA ALA A 266 10.71 -8.48 4.01
C ALA A 266 10.52 -7.53 2.80
N TYR A 267 11.42 -6.56 2.64
CA TYR A 267 11.27 -5.50 1.63
C TYR A 267 11.02 -6.04 0.22
N SER A 268 11.76 -7.06 -0.21
CA SER A 268 11.62 -7.66 -1.55
C SER A 268 10.24 -8.28 -1.77
N THR A 269 9.70 -8.97 -0.77
CA THR A 269 8.38 -9.57 -0.77
C THR A 269 7.30 -8.48 -0.73
N SER A 270 7.47 -7.43 0.07
CA SER A 270 6.61 -6.24 0.06
C SER A 270 6.63 -5.55 -1.30
N ALA A 271 7.80 -5.41 -1.94
CA ALA A 271 7.95 -4.80 -3.25
C ALA A 271 7.20 -5.58 -4.32
N LEU A 272 7.31 -6.91 -4.37
CA LEU A 272 6.52 -7.72 -5.30
C LEU A 272 5.02 -7.55 -5.05
N LEU A 273 4.58 -7.61 -3.79
CA LEU A 273 3.16 -7.42 -3.47
C LEU A 273 2.66 -6.05 -3.91
N PHE A 274 3.46 -5.01 -3.70
CA PHE A 274 3.13 -3.65 -4.07
C PHE A 274 3.12 -3.46 -5.60
N ASP A 275 4.08 -4.06 -6.32
CA ASP A 275 4.11 -4.12 -7.79
C ASP A 275 2.80 -4.75 -8.32
N MET A 276 2.38 -5.88 -7.73
CA MET A 276 1.11 -6.55 -8.06
C MET A 276 -0.10 -5.69 -7.68
N PHE A 277 -0.09 -5.04 -6.51
CA PHE A 277 -1.18 -4.18 -6.05
C PHE A 277 -1.41 -2.97 -6.95
N LEU A 278 -0.34 -2.29 -7.40
CA LEU A 278 -0.51 -1.21 -8.37
C LEU A 278 -1.09 -1.72 -9.69
N THR A 279 -0.82 -2.99 -10.05
CA THR A 279 -1.33 -3.58 -11.28
C THR A 279 -2.80 -4.00 -11.19
N ASP A 280 -3.19 -4.77 -10.16
CA ASP A 280 -4.52 -5.42 -10.07
C ASP A 280 -5.33 -5.02 -8.81
N GLY A 281 -4.82 -4.07 -8.02
CA GLY A 281 -5.53 -3.42 -6.93
C GLY A 281 -5.87 -4.34 -5.75
N TRP A 282 -7.01 -4.06 -5.10
CA TRP A 282 -7.45 -4.74 -3.88
C TRP A 282 -7.64 -6.25 -4.02
N ARG A 283 -7.83 -6.76 -5.25
CA ARG A 283 -7.88 -8.21 -5.49
C ARG A 283 -6.61 -8.90 -4.98
N VAL A 284 -5.46 -8.28 -5.18
CA VAL A 284 -4.16 -8.79 -4.74
C VAL A 284 -4.11 -8.87 -3.21
N ILE A 285 -4.48 -7.80 -2.51
CA ILE A 285 -4.51 -7.76 -1.04
C ILE A 285 -5.44 -8.85 -0.47
N THR A 286 -6.64 -9.00 -1.04
CA THR A 286 -7.60 -10.04 -0.61
C THR A 286 -7.03 -11.45 -0.83
N ARG A 287 -6.48 -11.73 -2.02
CA ARG A 287 -5.88 -13.04 -2.34
C ARG A 287 -4.67 -13.35 -1.48
N THR A 288 -3.82 -12.37 -1.21
CA THR A 288 -2.63 -12.54 -0.38
C THR A 288 -2.99 -12.91 1.06
N MET A 289 -3.97 -12.23 1.67
CA MET A 289 -4.39 -12.56 3.03
C MET A 289 -4.98 -13.97 3.13
N VAL A 290 -5.90 -14.32 2.22
CA VAL A 290 -6.53 -15.66 2.20
C VAL A 290 -5.51 -16.74 1.87
N GLY A 291 -4.60 -16.46 0.92
CA GLY A 291 -3.54 -17.37 0.53
C GLY A 291 -2.62 -17.66 1.71
N LEU A 292 -2.22 -16.64 2.47
CA LEU A 292 -1.36 -16.81 3.65
C LEU A 292 -2.00 -17.74 4.68
N ILE A 293 -3.31 -17.60 4.90
CA ILE A 293 -4.08 -18.46 5.79
C ILE A 293 -4.21 -19.88 5.21
N ASP A 294 -4.43 -20.04 3.91
CA ASP A 294 -4.45 -21.35 3.24
C ASP A 294 -3.09 -22.07 3.37
N TYR A 295 -1.99 -21.35 3.12
CA TYR A 295 -0.63 -21.85 3.22
C TYR A 295 -0.31 -22.39 4.62
N THR A 296 -0.90 -21.79 5.65
CA THR A 296 -0.64 -22.13 7.06
C THR A 296 -1.77 -22.90 7.75
N LYS A 297 -2.82 -23.31 7.02
CA LYS A 297 -4.04 -23.90 7.59
C LYS A 297 -3.81 -25.07 8.54
N GLY A 298 -2.85 -25.95 8.23
CA GLY A 298 -2.53 -27.12 9.06
C GLY A 298 -1.96 -26.75 10.43
N MET A 299 -1.33 -25.59 10.55
CA MET A 299 -0.80 -25.04 11.80
C MET A 299 -1.85 -24.16 12.50
N ILE A 300 -2.59 -23.33 11.76
CA ILE A 300 -3.64 -22.47 12.32
C ILE A 300 -4.70 -23.28 13.08
N LEU A 301 -5.12 -24.42 12.53
CA LEU A 301 -6.13 -25.30 13.16
C LEU A 301 -5.70 -25.87 14.51
N LYS A 302 -4.41 -25.78 14.87
CA LYS A 302 -3.85 -26.27 16.14
C LYS A 302 -3.60 -25.15 17.14
N LYS A 303 -3.81 -23.90 16.76
CA LYS A 303 -3.47 -22.71 17.55
C LYS A 303 -4.69 -22.12 18.23
N ASN A 304 -4.50 -21.59 19.43
CA ASN A 304 -5.52 -20.84 20.14
C ASN A 304 -5.51 -19.34 19.77
N THR A 305 -6.49 -18.59 20.28
CA THR A 305 -6.65 -17.14 20.04
C THR A 305 -5.37 -16.33 20.24
N ALA A 306 -4.58 -16.60 21.29
CA ALA A 306 -3.37 -15.85 21.62
C ALA A 306 -2.19 -16.16 20.68
N GLU A 307 -2.20 -17.32 20.03
CA GLU A 307 -1.10 -17.79 19.18
C GLU A 307 -1.28 -17.45 17.69
N ILE A 308 -2.53 -17.30 17.23
CA ILE A 308 -2.83 -17.16 15.80
C ILE A 308 -2.20 -15.90 15.19
N ILE A 309 -2.40 -14.73 15.81
CA ILE A 309 -1.88 -13.46 15.27
C ILE A 309 -0.34 -13.41 15.29
N PRO A 310 0.34 -13.71 16.43
CA PRO A 310 1.80 -13.76 16.45
C PRO A 310 2.38 -14.73 15.43
N PHE A 311 1.74 -15.89 15.25
CA PHE A 311 2.16 -16.86 14.23
C PHE A 311 1.99 -16.33 12.80
N LEU A 312 0.88 -15.66 12.50
CA LEU A 312 0.67 -15.03 11.19
C LEU A 312 1.73 -13.95 10.93
N TYR A 313 2.17 -13.22 11.94
CA TYR A 313 3.27 -12.25 11.79
C TYR A 313 4.61 -12.95 11.53
N SER A 314 4.95 -13.97 12.33
CA SER A 314 6.23 -14.67 12.20
C SER A 314 6.38 -15.33 10.84
N ILE A 315 5.33 -16.04 10.36
CA ILE A 315 5.38 -16.72 9.07
C ILE A 315 5.42 -15.72 7.92
N SER A 316 4.70 -14.60 8.01
CA SER A 316 4.73 -13.56 6.98
C SER A 316 6.15 -13.04 6.79
N ALA A 317 6.86 -12.74 7.86
CA ALA A 317 8.22 -12.21 7.76
C ALA A 317 9.20 -13.13 7.02
N THR A 318 8.96 -14.45 7.05
CA THR A 318 9.82 -15.44 6.39
C THR A 318 9.42 -15.75 4.94
N LEU A 319 8.26 -15.28 4.47
CA LEU A 319 7.80 -15.59 3.11
C LEU A 319 8.71 -14.93 2.08
N THR A 320 9.31 -15.77 1.23
CA THR A 320 10.04 -15.29 0.06
C THR A 320 9.06 -14.74 -0.99
N PRO A 321 9.52 -13.89 -1.92
CA PRO A 321 8.61 -13.38 -2.93
C PRO A 321 8.03 -14.47 -3.86
N LYS A 322 8.80 -15.54 -4.13
CA LYS A 322 8.34 -16.69 -4.93
C LYS A 322 7.22 -17.44 -4.19
N GLU A 323 7.36 -17.62 -2.89
CA GLU A 323 6.30 -18.22 -2.06
C GLU A 323 5.08 -17.31 -2.01
N LEU A 324 5.25 -16.00 -1.79
CA LEU A 324 4.16 -15.02 -1.85
C LEU A 324 3.38 -15.12 -3.17
N LEU A 325 4.09 -15.22 -4.29
CA LEU A 325 3.46 -15.36 -5.60
C LEU A 325 2.62 -16.63 -5.68
N ASN A 326 3.16 -17.76 -5.23
CA ASN A 326 2.42 -19.03 -5.19
C ASN A 326 1.21 -18.97 -4.25
N VAL A 327 1.37 -18.31 -3.10
CA VAL A 327 0.36 -18.16 -2.06
C VAL A 327 -0.81 -17.32 -2.57
N SER A 328 -0.53 -16.15 -3.14
CA SER A 328 -1.56 -15.23 -3.65
C SER A 328 -2.24 -15.76 -4.93
N THR A 329 -1.49 -16.39 -5.84
CA THR A 329 -2.04 -16.81 -7.15
C THR A 329 -2.95 -18.03 -7.08
N ARG A 330 -2.80 -18.90 -6.07
CA ARG A 330 -3.67 -20.08 -5.87
C ARG A 330 -5.12 -19.72 -5.51
N VAL A 331 -5.32 -18.59 -4.82
CA VAL A 331 -6.65 -18.14 -4.44
C VAL A 331 -7.39 -17.62 -5.67
N LYS A 332 -8.52 -18.25 -6.00
CA LYS A 332 -9.40 -17.79 -7.09
C LYS A 332 -10.31 -16.68 -6.58
N LEU A 333 -10.25 -15.53 -7.22
CA LEU A 333 -11.10 -14.38 -6.93
C LEU A 333 -11.33 -13.60 -8.23
N ASP A 334 -12.41 -13.91 -8.93
CA ASP A 334 -12.79 -13.23 -10.17
C ASP A 334 -13.62 -11.97 -9.91
N ASP A 335 -13.81 -11.16 -10.94
CA ASP A 335 -14.59 -9.92 -10.83
C ASP A 335 -16.03 -10.18 -10.41
N LYS A 336 -16.66 -11.26 -10.90
CA LYS A 336 -18.05 -11.58 -10.56
C LYS A 336 -18.20 -11.81 -9.05
N THR A 337 -17.26 -12.55 -8.46
CA THR A 337 -17.20 -12.84 -7.03
C THR A 337 -16.95 -11.58 -6.22
N ILE A 338 -16.00 -10.74 -6.64
CA ILE A 338 -15.75 -9.43 -6.00
C ILE A 338 -17.02 -8.57 -5.97
N HIS A 339 -17.68 -8.42 -7.12
CA HIS A 339 -18.91 -7.62 -7.21
C HIS A 339 -20.04 -8.20 -6.34
N SER A 340 -20.14 -9.52 -6.27
CA SER A 340 -21.09 -10.21 -5.38
C SER A 340 -20.82 -9.87 -3.90
N TYR A 341 -19.58 -10.02 -3.44
CA TYR A 341 -19.22 -9.72 -2.05
C TYR A 341 -19.39 -8.24 -1.70
N MET A 342 -19.04 -7.33 -2.62
CA MET A 342 -19.30 -5.90 -2.43
C MET A 342 -20.79 -5.59 -2.29
N ALA A 343 -21.65 -6.26 -3.06
CA ALA A 343 -23.10 -6.08 -2.98
C ALA A 343 -23.68 -6.67 -1.68
N LEU A 344 -23.15 -7.80 -1.21
CA LEU A 344 -23.53 -8.38 0.09
C LEU A 344 -23.11 -7.47 1.25
N TYR A 345 -21.90 -6.93 1.23
CA TYR A 345 -21.44 -5.95 2.21
C TYR A 345 -22.34 -4.71 2.23
N GLU A 346 -22.64 -4.13 1.07
CA GLU A 346 -23.51 -2.96 1.02
C GLU A 346 -24.91 -3.26 1.57
N LYS A 347 -25.44 -4.47 1.35
CA LYS A 347 -26.74 -4.88 1.91
C LYS A 347 -26.70 -5.04 3.43
N SER A 348 -25.56 -5.42 4.02
CA SER A 348 -25.42 -5.58 5.47
C SER A 348 -25.28 -4.26 6.22
N LEU A 349 -24.95 -3.16 5.52
CA LEU A 349 -24.83 -1.84 6.13
C LEU A 349 -26.18 -1.24 6.56
N PRO A 350 -26.21 -0.41 7.61
CA PRO A 350 -27.40 0.37 7.99
C PRO A 350 -27.95 1.20 6.82
N THR A 351 -29.26 1.40 6.77
CA THR A 351 -29.95 2.14 5.69
C THR A 351 -29.35 3.53 5.44
N VAL A 352 -28.93 4.23 6.51
CA VAL A 352 -28.29 5.55 6.40
C VAL A 352 -26.99 5.49 5.60
N GLU A 353 -26.15 4.49 5.85
CA GLU A 353 -24.88 4.33 5.13
C GLU A 353 -25.09 3.88 3.68
N ARG A 354 -26.06 2.98 3.45
CA ARG A 354 -26.46 2.58 2.09
C ARG A 354 -26.89 3.79 1.25
N ASN A 355 -27.67 4.70 1.83
CA ASN A 355 -28.09 5.92 1.15
C ASN A 355 -26.91 6.84 0.81
N LYS A 356 -25.96 7.02 1.73
CA LYS A 356 -24.72 7.79 1.48
C LYS A 356 -23.90 7.20 0.33
N ILE A 357 -23.74 5.87 0.29
CA ILE A 357 -23.03 5.18 -0.79
C ILE A 357 -23.74 5.37 -2.13
N ALA A 358 -25.07 5.23 -2.15
CA ALA A 358 -25.88 5.40 -3.35
C ALA A 358 -25.78 6.84 -3.90
N GLU A 359 -25.84 7.84 -3.01
CA GLU A 359 -25.67 9.25 -3.36
C GLU A 359 -24.27 9.52 -3.92
N TYR A 360 -23.22 9.06 -3.24
CA TYR A 360 -21.84 9.18 -3.72
C TYR A 360 -21.66 8.56 -5.11
N ARG A 361 -22.24 7.38 -5.37
CA ARG A 361 -22.21 6.75 -6.71
C ARG A 361 -22.93 7.58 -7.76
N ARG A 362 -24.09 8.16 -7.43
CA ARG A 362 -24.84 9.06 -8.35
C ARG A 362 -24.00 10.29 -8.70
N SER A 363 -23.45 10.97 -7.69
CA SER A 363 -22.57 12.13 -7.88
C SER A 363 -21.32 11.77 -8.69
N ARG A 364 -20.70 10.63 -8.40
CA ARG A 364 -19.53 10.13 -9.15
C ARG A 364 -19.85 9.80 -10.60
N ARG A 365 -21.00 9.17 -10.89
CA ARG A 365 -21.44 8.92 -12.28
C ARG A 365 -21.61 10.22 -13.05
N LYS A 366 -22.18 11.26 -12.43
CA LYS A 366 -22.31 12.59 -13.03
C LYS A 366 -20.94 13.19 -13.36
N ILE A 367 -19.99 13.13 -12.42
CA ILE A 367 -18.62 13.65 -12.63
C ILE A 367 -17.93 12.89 -13.77
N ILE A 368 -17.95 11.55 -13.77
CA ILE A 368 -17.33 10.75 -14.83
C ILE A 368 -17.96 11.04 -16.20
N ALA A 369 -19.29 11.17 -16.26
CA ALA A 369 -19.98 11.54 -17.48
C ALA A 369 -19.57 12.95 -17.97
N ALA A 370 -19.42 13.91 -17.06
CA ALA A 370 -18.96 15.25 -17.37
C ALA A 370 -17.49 15.28 -17.83
N THR A 371 -16.60 14.54 -17.17
CA THR A 371 -15.18 14.41 -17.58
C THR A 371 -15.04 13.73 -18.94
N ARG A 372 -15.81 12.66 -19.20
CA ARG A 372 -15.83 12.01 -20.52
C ARG A 372 -16.35 12.94 -21.61
N ARG A 373 -17.41 13.71 -21.34
CA ARG A 373 -17.89 14.74 -22.27
C ARG A 373 -16.83 15.80 -22.53
N SER A 374 -16.16 16.31 -21.48
CA SER A 374 -15.07 17.28 -21.62
C SER A 374 -13.90 16.74 -22.45
N GLN A 375 -13.46 15.49 -22.21
CA GLN A 375 -12.39 14.86 -23.00
C GLN A 375 -12.78 14.62 -24.46
N ILE A 376 -14.07 14.33 -24.73
CA ILE A 376 -14.60 14.26 -26.10
C ILE A 376 -14.61 15.65 -26.73
N TYR A 377 -15.02 16.71 -26.02
CA TYR A 377 -14.98 18.08 -26.54
C TYR A 377 -13.55 18.56 -26.82
N THR A 378 -12.58 18.27 -25.93
CA THR A 378 -11.17 18.61 -26.17
C THR A 378 -10.63 17.85 -27.38
N LYS A 379 -10.93 16.55 -27.52
CA LYS A 379 -10.56 15.79 -28.73
C LYS A 379 -11.23 16.30 -30.00
N VAL A 380 -12.49 16.70 -29.95
CA VAL A 380 -13.22 17.24 -31.11
C VAL A 380 -12.68 18.61 -31.50
N LEU A 381 -12.33 19.47 -30.54
CA LEU A 381 -11.68 20.76 -30.80
C LEU A 381 -10.27 20.58 -31.38
N ASP A 382 -9.47 19.65 -30.84
CA ASP A 382 -8.15 19.31 -31.39
C ASP A 382 -8.23 18.72 -32.82
N THR A 383 -9.33 18.02 -33.14
CA THR A 383 -9.57 17.47 -34.49
C THR A 383 -10.09 18.53 -35.46
N LEU A 384 -10.68 19.62 -34.97
CA LEU A 384 -11.25 20.69 -35.79
C LEU A 384 -10.29 21.84 -36.11
N GLN A 385 -9.05 21.84 -35.59
CA GLN A 385 -8.08 22.94 -35.73
C GLN A 385 -8.74 24.33 -35.60
N LEU A 386 -9.46 24.55 -34.50
CA LEU A 386 -9.94 25.87 -34.08
C LEU A 386 -9.08 26.42 -32.94
#